data_AF-A0A2T7P6R6-F1
#
_entry.id   AF-A0A2T7P6R6-F1
#
_cell.length_a   1.000
_cell.length_b   1.000
_cell.length_c   1.000
_cell.angle_alpha   90.00
_cell.angle_beta   90.00
_cell.angle_gamma   90.00
#
_symmetry.space_group_name_H-M   'P 1'
#
loop_
_entity.id
_entity.type
_entity.pdbx_description
1 polymer ?
#
loop_
_entity_poly.entity_id
_entity_poly.type
_entity_poly.pdbx_seq_one_letter_code
_entity_poly.pdbx_strand_id
1 'polypeptide(L)'
;MVIPYPVQVPGKVTARGRIVLNRPVEGDLTLEVTMKKHVKWNIWTPVPCVGNIGSCSYKNLCTMLPRLPSKVKIQTPDSAGLECPLPAGEYILNPSVFTIPEFTGPLSWLAKGDFRLTAKLIDDRTGEELGCQQVELTIT
;
A
#
# COMPACT_ATOMS: atom_id res chain seq x y z
N MET A 1 11.00 3.17 -1.40
CA MET A 1 11.57 4.36 -0.73
C MET A 1 10.45 5.37 -0.50
N VAL A 2 10.47 6.02 0.67
CA VAL A 2 9.48 7.02 1.08
C VAL A 2 10.24 8.24 1.61
N ILE A 3 9.88 9.45 1.16
CA ILE A 3 10.56 10.72 1.49
C ILE A 3 9.51 11.80 1.80
N PRO A 4 9.64 12.60 2.88
CA PRO A 4 10.70 12.53 3.88
C PRO A 4 10.56 11.30 4.79
N TYR A 5 11.67 10.93 5.41
CA TYR A 5 11.68 9.98 6.52
C TYR A 5 12.39 10.65 7.71
N PRO A 6 11.76 10.75 8.90
CA PRO A 6 10.41 10.27 9.22
C PRO A 6 9.31 11.02 8.43
N VAL A 7 8.15 10.36 8.29
CA VAL A 7 7.00 10.89 7.54
C VAL A 7 6.34 12.01 8.36
N GLN A 8 6.06 13.15 7.73
CA GLN A 8 5.42 14.30 8.38
C GLN A 8 3.92 14.31 8.09
N VAL A 9 3.10 14.48 9.13
CA VAL A 9 1.63 14.52 9.02
C VAL A 9 1.05 15.75 9.73
N PRO A 10 0.18 16.54 9.08
CA PRO A 10 -0.18 16.49 7.65
C PRO A 10 1.00 16.86 6.75
N GLY A 11 1.04 16.34 5.52
CA GLY A 11 2.18 16.60 4.67
C GLY A 11 2.14 15.93 3.30
N LYS A 12 3.16 16.22 2.48
CA LYS A 12 3.38 15.55 1.20
C LYS A 12 4.48 14.52 1.36
N VAL A 13 4.22 13.32 0.83
CA VAL A 13 5.16 12.21 0.82
C VAL A 13 5.41 11.79 -0.60
N THR A 14 6.68 11.66 -0.97
CA THR A 14 7.10 11.06 -2.23
C THR A 14 7.39 9.59 -2.01
N ALA A 15 6.68 8.71 -2.71
CA ALA A 15 6.96 7.29 -2.70
C ALA A 15 7.47 6.81 -4.07
N ARG A 16 8.42 5.88 -4.03
CA ARG A 16 8.97 5.16 -5.18
C ARG A 16 9.08 3.70 -4.81
N GLY A 17 8.72 2.80 -5.71
CA GLY A 17 8.74 1.36 -5.46
C GLY A 17 9.04 0.56 -6.72
N ARG A 18 9.44 -0.69 -6.51
CA ARG A 18 9.62 -1.70 -7.55
C ARG A 18 9.00 -2.99 -7.04
N ILE A 19 8.18 -3.62 -7.86
CA ILE A 19 7.60 -4.93 -7.63
C ILE A 19 7.96 -5.80 -8.83
N VAL A 20 8.27 -7.07 -8.59
CA VAL A 20 8.55 -8.05 -9.65
C VAL A 20 7.54 -9.18 -9.52
N LEU A 21 6.79 -9.42 -10.59
CA LEU A 21 5.91 -10.58 -10.73
C LEU A 21 6.67 -11.65 -11.51
N ASN A 22 6.93 -12.80 -10.88
CA ASN A 22 7.68 -13.90 -11.51
C ASN A 22 6.82 -14.77 -12.43
N ARG A 23 5.49 -14.64 -12.33
CA ARG A 23 4.51 -15.31 -13.18
C ARG A 23 3.36 -14.34 -13.48
N PRO A 24 2.62 -14.52 -14.58
CA PRO A 24 1.40 -13.77 -14.82
C PRO A 24 0.43 -14.00 -13.65
N VAL A 25 -0.29 -12.95 -13.29
CA VAL A 25 -1.29 -12.99 -12.23
C VAL A 25 -2.65 -12.71 -12.87
N GLU A 26 -3.52 -13.71 -12.80
CA GLU A 26 -4.86 -13.69 -13.36
C GLU A 26 -5.90 -13.60 -12.25
N GLY A 27 -7.08 -13.06 -12.56
CA GLY A 27 -8.25 -13.13 -11.68
C GLY A 27 -8.46 -11.94 -10.76
N ASP A 28 -9.36 -12.11 -9.79
CA ASP A 28 -9.69 -11.11 -8.80
C ASP A 28 -8.62 -11.10 -7.70
N LEU A 29 -7.94 -9.96 -7.56
CA LEU A 29 -6.86 -9.80 -6.61
C LEU A 29 -7.29 -8.96 -5.42
N THR A 30 -6.90 -9.41 -4.23
CA THR A 30 -7.05 -8.66 -2.98
C THR A 30 -5.69 -8.25 -2.42
N LEU A 31 -5.52 -6.95 -2.14
CA LEU A 31 -4.39 -6.45 -1.34
C LEU A 31 -4.85 -6.34 0.11
N GLU A 32 -4.39 -7.25 0.95
CA GLU A 32 -4.61 -7.16 2.39
C GLU A 32 -3.51 -6.32 3.02
N VAL A 33 -3.88 -5.16 3.53
CA VAL A 33 -2.99 -4.31 4.32
C VAL A 33 -3.32 -4.51 5.78
N THR A 34 -2.32 -4.86 6.58
CA THR A 34 -2.37 -4.84 8.04
C THR A 34 -1.48 -3.71 8.52
N MET A 35 -2.06 -2.75 9.23
CA MET A 35 -1.32 -1.65 9.86
C MET A 35 -1.36 -1.83 11.37
N LYS A 36 -0.19 -1.90 12.01
CA LYS A 36 -0.06 -1.90 13.46
C LYS A 36 0.67 -0.65 13.92
N LYS A 37 0.20 -0.04 15.00
CA LYS A 37 0.91 1.04 15.68
C LYS A 37 1.63 0.48 16.90
N HIS A 38 2.89 0.86 17.05
CA HIS A 38 3.63 0.63 18.29
C HIS A 38 3.08 1.53 19.39
N VAL A 39 2.63 0.90 20.47
CA VAL A 39 2.21 1.58 21.70
C VAL A 39 3.24 1.30 22.79
N LYS A 40 2.94 1.63 24.05
CA LYS A 40 3.88 1.38 25.16
C LYS A 40 4.14 -0.13 25.33
N TRP A 41 5.25 -0.48 26.01
CA TRP A 41 5.58 -1.86 26.38
C TRP A 41 5.82 -2.84 25.21
N ASN A 42 6.35 -2.37 24.08
CA ASN A 42 6.63 -3.19 22.88
C ASN A 42 5.39 -3.88 22.28
N ILE A 43 4.20 -3.34 22.55
CA ILE A 43 2.93 -3.86 22.04
C ILE A 43 2.64 -3.19 20.68
N TRP A 44 2.25 -4.01 19.70
CA TRP A 44 1.83 -3.57 18.38
C TRP A 44 0.32 -3.76 18.22
N THR A 45 -0.43 -2.66 18.29
CA THR A 45 -1.89 -2.67 18.23
C THR A 45 -2.37 -2.49 16.79
N PRO A 46 -3.30 -3.33 16.29
CA PRO A 46 -3.85 -3.16 14.95
C PRO A 46 -4.63 -1.84 14.85
N VAL A 47 -4.39 -1.11 13.76
CA VAL A 47 -5.17 0.06 13.39
C VAL A 47 -6.33 -0.41 12.53
N PRO A 48 -7.60 -0.15 12.91
CA PRO A 48 -8.76 -0.56 12.11
C PRO A 48 -8.79 0.16 10.76
N CYS A 49 -9.45 -0.44 9.77
CA CYS A 49 -9.71 0.25 8.50
C CYS A 49 -10.77 1.33 8.68
N VAL A 50 -10.40 2.59 8.46
CA VAL A 50 -11.31 3.74 8.48
C VAL A 50 -11.04 4.59 7.25
N GLY A 51 -12.03 4.74 6.36
CA GLY A 51 -11.90 5.59 5.16
C GLY A 51 -10.72 5.21 4.25
N ASN A 52 -10.46 3.90 4.07
CA ASN A 52 -9.31 3.37 3.33
C ASN A 52 -7.94 3.67 3.97
N ILE A 53 -7.89 3.84 5.30
CA ILE A 53 -6.66 4.01 6.06
C ILE A 53 -6.64 2.98 7.19
N GLY A 54 -5.52 2.29 7.38
CA GLY A 54 -5.34 1.27 8.41
C GLY A 54 -5.28 -0.15 7.87
N SER A 55 -5.79 -1.10 8.64
CA SER A 55 -5.79 -2.52 8.26
C SER A 55 -6.96 -2.83 7.32
N CYS A 56 -6.81 -2.47 6.04
CA CYS A 56 -7.84 -2.58 5.01
C CYS A 56 -7.56 -3.72 4.02
N SER A 57 -8.61 -4.40 3.58
CA SER A 57 -8.55 -5.34 2.44
C SER A 57 -9.12 -4.68 1.19
N TYR A 58 -8.25 -4.42 0.22
CA TYR A 58 -8.59 -3.79 -1.05
C TYR A 58 -8.87 -4.89 -2.09
N LYS A 59 -10.15 -5.22 -2.24
CA LYS A 59 -10.62 -6.24 -3.18
C LYS A 59 -10.67 -5.72 -4.62
N ASN A 60 -10.66 -6.64 -5.59
CA ASN A 60 -10.78 -6.32 -7.01
C ASN A 60 -9.72 -5.32 -7.50
N LEU A 61 -8.46 -5.48 -7.09
CA LEU A 61 -7.37 -4.56 -7.48
C LEU A 61 -7.31 -4.33 -8.98
N CYS A 62 -7.58 -5.36 -9.79
CA CYS A 62 -7.66 -5.28 -11.24
C CYS A 62 -8.61 -4.18 -11.75
N THR A 63 -9.69 -3.90 -11.03
CA THR A 63 -10.63 -2.83 -11.38
C THR A 63 -10.22 -1.46 -10.81
N MET A 64 -9.39 -1.43 -9.77
CA MET A 64 -8.93 -0.21 -9.10
C MET A 64 -7.66 0.36 -9.71
N LEU A 65 -6.73 -0.50 -10.15
CA LEU A 65 -5.45 -0.06 -10.70
C LEU A 65 -5.58 0.86 -11.93
N PRO A 66 -6.48 0.59 -12.91
CA PRO A 66 -6.71 1.51 -14.03
C PRO A 66 -7.33 2.86 -13.62
N ARG A 67 -7.92 2.94 -12.42
CA ARG A 67 -8.57 4.14 -11.87
C ARG A 67 -7.65 4.96 -10.97
N LEU A 68 -6.38 4.56 -10.84
CA LEU A 68 -5.42 5.32 -10.06
C LEU A 68 -5.33 6.77 -10.61
N PRO A 69 -5.18 7.77 -9.72
CA PRO A 69 -5.05 9.15 -10.16
C PRO A 69 -3.88 9.29 -11.14
N SER A 70 -4.03 10.09 -12.20
CA SER A 70 -2.99 10.28 -13.24
C SER A 70 -1.64 10.79 -12.71
N LYS A 71 -1.60 11.25 -11.46
CA LYS A 71 -0.37 11.64 -10.74
C LYS A 71 0.47 10.43 -10.31
N VAL A 72 -0.13 9.25 -10.19
CA VAL A 72 0.55 7.99 -9.89
C VAL A 72 1.05 7.40 -11.20
N LYS A 73 2.37 7.40 -11.40
CA LYS A 73 2.99 6.87 -12.62
C LYS A 73 3.64 5.53 -12.34
N ILE A 74 3.05 4.46 -12.86
CA ILE A 74 3.61 3.11 -12.79
C ILE A 74 4.12 2.73 -14.17
N GLN A 75 5.39 2.34 -14.26
CA GLN A 75 5.94 1.69 -15.45
C GLN A 75 5.55 0.22 -15.40
N THR A 76 5.04 -0.30 -16.50
CA THR A 76 4.54 -1.67 -16.65
C THR A 76 5.44 -2.42 -17.64
N PRO A 77 5.52 -3.76 -17.53
CA PRO A 77 6.42 -4.56 -18.37
C PRO A 77 5.96 -4.62 -19.84
N ASP A 78 4.68 -4.35 -20.10
CA ASP A 78 4.12 -4.29 -21.45
C ASP A 78 3.19 -3.08 -21.65
N SER A 79 2.58 -2.99 -22.84
CA SER A 79 1.63 -1.95 -23.22
C SER A 79 0.21 -2.15 -22.69
N ALA A 80 -0.12 -3.31 -22.10
CA ALA A 80 -1.44 -3.57 -21.51
C ALA A 80 -1.63 -2.76 -20.21
N GLY A 81 -0.52 -2.32 -19.61
CA GLY A 81 -0.56 -1.40 -18.49
C GLY A 81 -0.88 -2.12 -17.18
N LEU A 82 -1.92 -1.65 -16.50
CA LEU A 82 -2.39 -2.22 -15.21
C LEU A 82 -3.73 -2.92 -15.35
N GLU A 83 -4.10 -3.31 -16.56
CA GLU A 83 -5.26 -4.14 -16.84
C GLU A 83 -4.92 -5.60 -16.56
N CYS A 84 -5.86 -6.33 -15.96
CA CYS A 84 -5.68 -7.76 -15.72
C CYS A 84 -6.01 -8.57 -16.98
N PRO A 85 -5.30 -9.69 -17.22
CA PRO A 85 -4.28 -10.31 -16.36
C PRO A 85 -2.97 -9.52 -16.31
N LEU A 86 -2.38 -9.38 -15.11
CA LEU A 86 -1.11 -8.69 -14.95
C LEU A 86 0.02 -9.60 -15.48
N PRO A 87 0.75 -9.20 -16.53
CA PRO A 87 1.87 -9.98 -17.04
C PRO A 87 3.00 -10.13 -16.02
N ALA A 88 3.77 -11.21 -16.14
CA ALA A 88 5.05 -11.33 -15.43
C ALA A 88 5.98 -10.19 -15.84
N GLY A 89 6.75 -9.67 -14.89
CA GLY A 89 7.72 -8.62 -15.16
C GLY A 89 7.86 -7.62 -14.02
N GLU A 90 8.56 -6.54 -14.32
CA GLU A 90 8.86 -5.47 -13.38
C GLU A 90 7.83 -4.34 -13.47
N TYR A 91 7.26 -3.97 -12.32
CA TYR A 91 6.38 -2.84 -12.15
C TYR A 91 7.08 -1.79 -11.30
N ILE A 92 7.28 -0.60 -11.86
CA ILE A 92 8.04 0.47 -11.19
C ILE A 92 7.10 1.64 -10.89
N LEU A 93 6.83 1.86 -9.60
CA LEU A 93 6.23 3.10 -9.15
C LEU A 93 7.30 4.19 -9.19
N ASN A 94 7.19 5.08 -10.18
CA ASN A 94 8.03 6.28 -10.26
C ASN A 94 7.77 7.20 -9.06
N PRO A 95 8.71 8.10 -8.72
CA PRO A 95 8.52 9.09 -7.68
C PRO A 95 7.17 9.81 -7.84
N SER A 96 6.24 9.48 -6.96
CA SER A 96 4.86 9.98 -6.98
C SER A 96 4.56 10.65 -5.65
N VAL A 97 3.94 11.82 -5.70
CA VAL A 97 3.64 12.62 -4.51
C VAL A 97 2.23 12.32 -4.03
N PHE A 98 2.13 11.88 -2.78
CA PHE A 98 0.90 11.60 -2.06
C PHE A 98 0.71 12.66 -0.96
N THR A 99 -0.51 13.18 -0.82
CA THR A 99 -0.84 14.09 0.28
C THR A 99 -1.45 13.28 1.41
N ILE A 100 -0.84 13.33 2.59
CA ILE A 100 -1.38 12.74 3.80
C ILE A 100 -2.19 13.82 4.53
N PRO A 101 -3.50 13.57 4.77
CA PRO A 101 -4.36 14.54 5.45
C PRO A 101 -4.00 14.65 6.94
N GLU A 102 -4.50 15.69 7.57
CA GLU A 102 -4.44 15.79 9.03
C GLU A 102 -5.36 14.75 9.66
N PHE A 103 -4.86 14.01 10.64
CA PHE A 103 -5.69 13.04 11.37
C PHE A 103 -6.40 13.73 12.53
N THR A 104 -7.73 13.78 12.45
CA THR A 104 -8.58 14.43 13.46
C THR A 104 -9.47 13.41 14.18
N GLY A 105 -10.05 13.82 15.31
CA GLY A 105 -11.02 13.02 16.07
C GLY A 105 -10.47 11.63 16.46
N PRO A 106 -11.21 10.53 16.19
CA PRO A 106 -10.78 9.17 16.52
C PRO A 106 -9.51 8.69 15.81
N LEU A 107 -8.99 9.43 14.81
CA LEU A 107 -7.75 9.11 14.11
C LEU A 107 -6.56 9.92 14.60
N SER A 108 -6.75 10.90 15.50
CA SER A 108 -5.68 11.77 16.03
C SER A 108 -4.49 10.99 16.61
N TRP A 109 -4.75 9.82 17.18
CA TRP A 109 -3.70 8.92 17.66
C TRP A 109 -2.81 8.36 16.54
N LEU A 110 -3.15 8.47 15.26
CA LEU A 110 -2.31 8.07 14.12
C LEU A 110 -1.33 9.16 13.68
N ALA A 111 -1.45 10.39 14.19
CA ALA A 111 -0.63 11.53 13.79
C ALA A 111 0.86 11.39 14.14
N LYS A 112 1.22 10.50 15.07
CA LYS A 112 2.60 10.29 15.49
C LYS A 112 2.85 8.89 16.02
N GLY A 113 4.05 8.37 15.76
CA GLY A 113 4.58 7.13 16.33
C GLY A 113 5.15 6.19 15.29
N ASP A 114 5.49 4.99 15.73
CA ASP A 114 6.02 3.94 14.87
C ASP A 114 4.91 3.00 14.40
N PHE A 115 4.97 2.63 13.13
CA PHE A 115 3.98 1.81 12.46
C PHE A 115 4.65 0.66 11.73
N ARG A 116 4.00 -0.49 11.73
CA ARG A 116 4.36 -1.66 10.94
C ARG A 116 3.23 -1.93 9.96
N LEU A 117 3.55 -1.85 8.68
CA LEU A 117 2.67 -2.20 7.58
C LEU A 117 3.07 -3.57 7.05
N THR A 118 2.10 -4.46 6.91
CA THR A 118 2.24 -5.72 6.18
C THR A 118 1.22 -5.72 5.05
N ALA A 119 1.69 -5.85 3.82
CA ALA A 119 0.87 -5.92 2.62
C ALA A 119 0.98 -7.32 2.01
N LYS A 120 -0.15 -7.99 1.81
CA LYS A 120 -0.24 -9.30 1.16
C LYS A 120 -1.08 -9.21 -0.09
N LEU A 121 -0.63 -9.82 -1.18
CA LEU A 121 -1.40 -9.94 -2.41
C LEU A 121 -1.97 -11.34 -2.48
N ILE A 122 -3.28 -11.46 -2.55
CA ILE A 122 -4.02 -12.72 -2.56
C ILE A 122 -4.73 -12.88 -3.91
N ASP A 123 -4.66 -14.08 -4.49
CA ASP A 123 -5.54 -14.50 -5.58
C ASP A 123 -6.86 -15.01 -4.99
N ASP A 124 -7.95 -14.27 -5.19
CA ASP A 124 -9.25 -14.58 -4.58
C ASP A 124 -9.86 -15.87 -5.15
N ARG A 125 -9.45 -16.31 -6.34
CA ARG A 125 -9.97 -17.53 -6.98
C ARG A 125 -9.38 -18.78 -6.33
N THR A 126 -8.12 -18.73 -5.93
CA THR A 126 -7.38 -19.87 -5.37
C THR A 126 -7.17 -19.77 -3.87
N GLY A 127 -7.25 -18.57 -3.29
CA GLY A 127 -6.85 -18.26 -1.92
C GLY A 127 -5.33 -18.21 -1.73
N GLU A 128 -4.54 -18.26 -2.79
CA GLU A 128 -3.08 -18.29 -2.72
C GLU A 128 -2.51 -16.91 -2.39
N GLU A 129 -1.56 -16.86 -1.45
CA GLU A 129 -0.73 -15.66 -1.22
C GLU A 129 0.34 -15.56 -2.30
N LEU A 130 0.18 -14.60 -3.21
CA LEU A 130 1.11 -14.35 -4.33
C LEU A 130 2.35 -13.57 -3.91
N GLY A 131 2.28 -12.83 -2.80
CA GLY A 131 3.41 -12.08 -2.27
C GLY A 131 3.09 -11.36 -0.97
N CYS A 132 4.12 -11.07 -0.18
CA CYS A 132 4.03 -10.38 1.11
C CYS A 132 5.20 -9.43 1.29
N GLN A 133 4.90 -8.19 1.68
CA GLN A 133 5.89 -7.16 2.00
C GLN A 133 5.58 -6.55 3.36
N GLN A 134 6.57 -6.52 4.25
CA GLN A 134 6.50 -5.78 5.51
C GLN A 134 7.41 -4.56 5.47
N VAL A 135 6.94 -3.44 6.03
CA VAL A 135 7.67 -2.18 6.17
C VAL A 135 7.40 -1.59 7.54
N GLU A 136 8.42 -1.02 8.16
CA GLU A 136 8.28 -0.20 9.37
C GLU A 136 8.55 1.26 9.05
N LEU A 137 7.75 2.15 9.64
CA LEU A 137 7.82 3.58 9.37
C LEU A 137 7.48 4.40 10.61
N THR A 138 8.16 5.54 10.74
CA THR A 138 7.94 6.49 11.83
C THR A 138 7.25 7.73 11.28
N ILE A 139 6.18 8.14 11.94
CA ILE A 139 5.44 9.38 11.68
C ILE A 139 5.73 10.38 12.79
N THR A 140 6.04 11.62 12.42
CA THR A 140 6.37 12.73 13.34
C THR A 140 5.46 13.93 13.18
#